data_AF-B4GP10-F1
#
_entry.id   AF-B4GP10-F1
#
_cell.length_a   1.000
_cell.length_b   1.000
_cell.length_c   1.000
_cell.angle_alpha   90.00
_cell.angle_beta   90.00
_cell.angle_gamma   90.00
#
_symmetry.space_group_name_H-M   'P 1'
#
loop_
_entity.id
_entity.type
_entity.pdbx_description
1 polymer ?
#
loop_
_entity_poly.entity_id
_entity_poly.type
_entity_poly.pdbx_seq_one_letter_code
_entity_poly.pdbx_strand_id
1 'polypeptide(L)'
;MMAAENRDQVSVFSSEFFQVLHDIKNAVELSVKATVEKVSSNDFAGNSDAGTSMERIEVYKRGKDFYEGNAIVIRPAGELLNFAGIKDEEILLEYEEAFRCTQKIVDAVPSYHKYEIFLMLYPMLTFAYLQMVMGEKLERATCFLKEAATCLDESYSRRIDKLKLIRKPDDLPGRALELLAGADTVAVAMARPTYLLYINCVTDWTRGQQEKLLRHFAIRSYNDEDPLQESTLPGLPQLEPLVNSSVDLPNCLPLDRDNRPMIFNFAAGGGDAKVLCCTPSGDLSMVAIGLSNNNIRVTVGLDKISPDSNCRRDEKTLSGHKEPVLSLAFAPQNRFLLSSSRDFTMRLWCVISWTCATVYSNHLCTFVAFAPRGFIFAGTSDDGIVRLWGSSTKKPFLQLAGHLADMEVCLFHSNSQYLVTGSADCTVRMWDIKKGLQVRLFRGHKYNITALAFSKCGRYLISGGHDCLIIVWDTDSGRMVRTLKHHTSVINSIAVNTENNMLAVGDDTDLSFWDLQLLVKNYNPNPGDKESSAKPSLKKLLYGFFDNLNGSLRCLRFVCRNSIMAICSVPTE
;
A
#
# COMPACT_ATOMS: atom_id res chain seq x y z
N MET A 1 5.09 11.89 35.69
CA MET A 1 6.34 11.52 34.98
C MET A 1 6.07 11.10 33.53
N MET A 2 4.95 10.44 33.21
CA MET A 2 4.54 10.13 31.81
C MET A 2 4.10 11.33 30.93
N ALA A 3 3.93 12.53 31.48
CA ALA A 3 3.68 13.74 30.67
C ALA A 3 4.97 14.37 30.09
N ALA A 4 6.14 13.89 30.51
CA ALA A 4 7.43 14.34 30.01
C ALA A 4 7.88 13.54 28.76
N GLU A 5 7.57 12.24 28.68
CA GLU A 5 7.97 11.38 27.56
C GLU A 5 7.21 11.68 26.24
N ASN A 6 5.97 12.20 26.31
CA ASN A 6 5.27 12.69 25.11
C ASN A 6 5.83 14.00 24.56
N ARG A 7 6.57 14.78 25.36
CA ARG A 7 7.35 15.92 24.84
C ARG A 7 8.62 15.44 24.16
N ASP A 8 9.16 14.29 24.54
CA ASP A 8 10.34 13.71 23.91
C ASP A 8 10.01 13.05 22.57
N GLN A 9 8.85 12.42 22.38
CA GLN A 9 8.46 11.97 21.04
C GLN A 9 8.21 13.17 20.09
N VAL A 10 7.51 14.21 20.53
CA VAL A 10 7.28 15.41 19.70
C VAL A 10 8.58 16.20 19.46
N SER A 11 9.52 16.21 20.41
CA SER A 11 10.84 16.84 20.23
C SER A 11 11.74 16.01 19.32
N VAL A 12 11.69 14.67 19.39
CA VAL A 12 12.37 13.76 18.46
C VAL A 12 11.78 13.89 17.05
N PHE A 13 10.45 13.98 16.89
CA PHE A 13 9.83 14.30 15.61
C PHE A 13 10.30 15.66 15.07
N SER A 14 10.48 16.66 15.93
CA SER A 14 11.00 17.96 15.49
C SER A 14 12.48 17.89 15.08
N SER A 15 13.32 17.17 15.83
CA SER A 15 14.75 17.05 15.52
C SER A 15 15.00 16.18 14.29
N GLU A 16 14.28 15.07 14.14
CA GLU A 16 14.31 14.24 12.94
C GLU A 16 13.76 14.99 11.74
N PHE A 17 12.67 15.75 11.89
CA PHE A 17 12.14 16.60 10.82
C PHE A 17 13.14 17.67 10.38
N PHE A 18 13.81 18.36 11.31
CA PHE A 18 14.85 19.35 10.97
C PHE A 18 16.12 18.71 10.40
N GLN A 19 16.51 17.53 10.87
CA GLN A 19 17.63 16.79 10.32
C GLN A 19 17.33 16.28 8.90
N VAL A 20 16.13 15.73 8.67
CA VAL A 20 15.64 15.33 7.35
C VAL A 20 15.56 16.54 6.41
N LEU A 21 15.06 17.68 6.87
CA LEU A 21 15.07 18.92 6.07
C LEU A 21 16.49 19.36 5.71
N HIS A 22 17.44 19.26 6.65
CA HIS A 22 18.85 19.60 6.42
C HIS A 22 19.51 18.61 5.43
N ASP A 23 19.19 17.32 5.53
CA ASP A 23 19.74 16.28 4.66
C ASP A 23 19.15 16.36 3.24
N ILE A 24 17.84 16.65 3.13
CA ILE A 24 17.18 16.96 1.85
C ILE A 24 17.83 18.20 1.22
N LYS A 25 18.05 19.26 2.00
CA LYS A 25 18.67 20.51 1.53
C LYS A 25 20.07 20.26 0.97
N ASN A 26 20.89 19.49 1.68
CA ASN A 26 22.24 19.15 1.24
C ASN A 26 22.24 18.26 -0.01
N ALA A 27 21.33 17.29 -0.10
CA ALA A 27 21.20 16.41 -1.26
C ALA A 27 20.77 17.18 -2.52
N VAL A 28 19.87 18.16 -2.37
CA VAL A 28 19.45 19.04 -3.47
C VAL A 28 20.61 19.94 -3.93
N GLU A 29 21.34 20.57 -3.01
CA GLU A 29 22.48 21.46 -3.35
C GLU A 29 23.64 20.73 -4.04
N LEU A 30 23.98 19.51 -3.61
CA LEU A 30 25.03 18.69 -4.23
C LEU A 30 24.65 18.21 -5.63
N SER A 31 23.36 17.92 -5.86
CA SER A 31 22.85 17.46 -7.15
C SER A 31 22.75 18.59 -8.18
N VAL A 32 22.38 19.81 -7.75
CA VAL A 32 22.35 20.99 -8.64
C VAL A 32 23.75 21.28 -9.20
N LYS A 33 24.81 21.12 -8.40
CA LYS A 33 26.20 21.30 -8.86
C LYS A 33 26.67 20.22 -9.85
N ALA A 34 26.24 18.98 -9.67
CA ALA A 34 26.64 17.87 -10.55
C ALA A 34 25.95 17.88 -11.93
N THR A 35 24.80 18.56 -12.05
CA THR A 35 23.99 18.57 -13.29
C THR A 35 24.48 19.62 -14.30
N VAL A 36 25.31 20.58 -13.88
CA VAL A 36 25.88 21.63 -14.75
C VAL A 36 27.04 21.11 -15.62
N GLU A 37 27.60 19.92 -15.35
CA GLU A 37 28.80 19.42 -16.03
C GLU A 37 28.58 18.32 -17.10
N LYS A 38 27.35 17.86 -17.35
CA LYS A 38 27.11 16.75 -18.28
C LYS A 38 25.97 17.01 -19.27
N VAL A 39 26.17 17.94 -20.20
CA VAL A 39 25.45 17.93 -21.49
C VAL A 39 26.43 18.29 -22.60
N SER A 40 27.09 17.28 -23.19
CA SER A 40 27.59 17.38 -24.56
C SER A 40 27.63 15.99 -25.21
N SER A 41 27.33 16.00 -26.52
CA SER A 41 27.43 14.94 -27.54
C SER A 41 26.18 14.12 -27.90
N ASN A 42 25.95 14.13 -29.22
CA ASN A 42 24.82 13.67 -30.04
C ASN A 42 24.84 12.14 -30.31
N ASP A 43 23.73 11.55 -30.77
CA ASP A 43 23.55 11.20 -32.19
C ASP A 43 22.23 10.45 -32.52
N PHE A 44 21.88 10.54 -33.81
CA PHE A 44 20.62 10.36 -34.55
C PHE A 44 20.04 8.93 -34.75
N ALA A 45 18.74 8.92 -35.09
CA ALA A 45 18.08 8.19 -36.23
C ALA A 45 17.00 7.11 -35.94
N GLY A 46 15.72 7.48 -36.21
CA GLY A 46 14.81 6.86 -37.22
C GLY A 46 14.20 5.46 -37.03
N ASN A 47 12.86 5.35 -36.91
CA ASN A 47 11.95 4.92 -38.01
C ASN A 47 10.45 4.74 -37.61
N SER A 48 9.61 4.93 -38.64
CA SER A 48 8.13 4.98 -38.81
C SER A 48 7.30 3.80 -38.25
N ASP A 49 6.06 3.94 -37.74
CA ASP A 49 4.74 4.47 -38.22
C ASP A 49 4.04 3.60 -39.30
N ALA A 50 3.11 2.71 -38.91
CA ALA A 50 1.99 2.18 -39.74
C ALA A 50 1.02 1.18 -39.01
N GLY A 51 0.51 1.47 -37.82
CA GLY A 51 -0.50 0.59 -37.20
C GLY A 51 -1.22 1.26 -36.04
N THR A 52 -2.26 2.06 -36.28
CA THR A 52 -2.80 2.94 -35.21
C THR A 52 -4.16 3.59 -35.55
N SER A 53 -5.21 2.82 -35.84
CA SER A 53 -6.58 3.38 -35.86
C SER A 53 -7.54 2.60 -34.98
N MET A 54 -7.53 1.27 -35.06
CA MET A 54 -8.37 0.42 -34.21
C MET A 54 -7.85 0.32 -32.77
N GLU A 55 -6.52 0.23 -32.58
CA GLU A 55 -5.91 0.26 -31.23
C GLU A 55 -6.15 1.59 -30.50
N ARG A 56 -6.19 2.71 -31.24
CA ARG A 56 -6.46 4.04 -30.65
C ARG A 56 -7.82 4.09 -29.98
N ILE A 57 -8.86 3.54 -30.62
CA ILE A 57 -10.24 3.59 -30.11
C ILE A 57 -10.42 2.71 -28.86
N GLU A 58 -9.74 1.57 -28.78
CA GLU A 58 -9.83 0.69 -27.60
C GLU A 58 -9.18 1.28 -26.35
N VAL A 59 -8.05 1.99 -26.51
CA VAL A 59 -7.34 2.66 -25.42
C VAL A 59 -8.18 3.80 -24.81
N TYR A 60 -8.89 4.57 -25.64
CA TYR A 60 -9.79 5.64 -25.17
C TYR A 60 -11.05 5.15 -24.44
N LYS A 61 -11.50 3.91 -24.68
CA LYS A 61 -12.71 3.36 -24.02
C LYS A 61 -12.51 2.97 -22.55
N ARG A 62 -11.28 2.89 -22.04
CA ARG A 62 -10.95 2.25 -20.75
C ARG A 62 -10.91 3.17 -19.52
N GLY A 63 -11.44 4.39 -19.62
CA GLY A 63 -11.58 5.35 -18.50
C GLY A 63 -11.23 6.78 -18.94
N LYS A 64 -11.72 7.81 -18.23
CA LYS A 64 -11.40 9.23 -18.53
C LYS A 64 -10.25 9.73 -17.66
N ASP A 65 -9.25 10.35 -18.27
CA ASP A 65 -8.18 11.04 -17.55
C ASP A 65 -8.54 12.51 -17.22
N PHE A 66 -7.74 13.19 -16.41
CA PHE A 66 -8.07 14.52 -15.88
C PHE A 66 -8.10 15.63 -16.94
N TYR A 67 -7.27 15.49 -17.98
CA TYR A 67 -7.19 16.41 -19.10
C TYR A 67 -8.19 16.05 -20.23
N GLU A 68 -8.88 14.91 -20.12
CA GLU A 68 -9.86 14.46 -21.11
C GLU A 68 -11.25 15.05 -20.80
N GLY A 69 -11.92 15.56 -21.83
CA GLY A 69 -13.27 16.12 -21.73
C GLY A 69 -13.47 17.35 -22.60
N ASN A 70 -14.72 17.79 -22.68
CA ASN A 70 -15.06 19.07 -23.29
C ASN A 70 -14.64 20.20 -22.37
N ALA A 71 -14.26 21.33 -22.97
CA ALA A 71 -14.04 22.58 -22.26
C ALA A 71 -15.29 22.93 -21.43
N ILE A 72 -15.10 23.22 -20.14
CA ILE A 72 -16.17 23.61 -19.21
C ILE A 72 -16.63 25.04 -19.51
N VAL A 73 -15.72 25.90 -19.98
CA VAL A 73 -15.96 27.27 -20.40
C VAL A 73 -16.22 27.29 -21.90
N ILE A 74 -17.48 27.53 -22.28
CA ILE A 74 -17.85 27.84 -23.67
C ILE A 74 -17.31 29.23 -24.00
N ARG A 75 -16.02 29.34 -24.34
CA ARG A 75 -15.52 30.48 -25.11
C ARG A 75 -15.83 30.24 -26.58
N PRO A 76 -16.12 31.28 -27.38
CA PRO A 76 -16.25 31.12 -28.83
C PRO A 76 -14.99 30.44 -29.37
N ALA A 77 -15.16 29.43 -30.22
CA ALA A 77 -14.09 28.54 -30.70
C ALA A 77 -12.86 29.26 -31.32
N GLY A 78 -12.99 30.55 -31.67
CA GLY A 78 -11.89 31.37 -32.20
C GLY A 78 -10.91 31.94 -31.16
N GLU A 79 -11.23 31.99 -29.86
CA GLU A 79 -10.32 32.58 -28.85
C GLU A 79 -9.42 31.56 -28.13
N LEU A 80 -9.81 30.29 -28.09
CA LEU A 80 -8.96 29.21 -27.55
C LEU A 80 -7.78 28.87 -28.47
N LEU A 81 -7.95 29.08 -29.79
CA LEU A 81 -6.93 28.89 -30.81
C LEU A 81 -5.88 30.01 -30.86
N ASN A 82 -6.14 31.15 -30.21
CA ASN A 82 -5.17 32.27 -30.12
C ASN A 82 -4.19 32.13 -28.96
N PHE A 83 -4.24 31.02 -28.20
CA PHE A 83 -3.18 30.70 -27.26
C PHE A 83 -2.01 30.09 -28.04
N ALA A 84 -1.15 30.95 -28.60
CA ALA A 84 0.09 30.52 -29.23
C ALA A 84 0.88 29.69 -28.21
N GLY A 85 1.14 28.41 -28.54
CA GLY A 85 1.95 27.54 -27.70
C GLY A 85 3.29 28.21 -27.38
N ILE A 86 3.74 28.09 -26.14
CA ILE A 86 5.01 28.68 -25.72
C ILE A 86 6.14 27.98 -26.50
N LYS A 87 6.81 28.72 -27.39
CA LYS A 87 7.93 28.21 -28.20
C LYS A 87 9.29 28.37 -27.54
N ASP A 88 9.37 29.19 -26.50
CA ASP A 88 10.61 29.46 -25.77
C ASP A 88 11.17 28.19 -25.12
N GLU A 89 12.42 27.88 -25.48
CA GLU A 89 13.13 26.70 -25.01
C GLU A 89 13.36 26.72 -23.50
N GLU A 90 13.63 27.90 -22.96
CA GLU A 90 13.88 28.13 -21.53
C GLU A 90 12.66 27.78 -20.70
N ILE A 91 11.47 28.22 -21.13
CA ILE A 91 10.22 27.94 -20.42
C ILE A 91 9.89 26.44 -20.43
N LEU A 92 10.14 25.74 -21.54
CA LEU A 92 9.93 24.29 -21.61
C LEU A 92 10.92 23.53 -20.72
N LEU A 93 12.16 24.04 -20.60
CA LEU A 93 13.16 23.49 -19.69
C LEU A 93 12.75 23.67 -18.22
N GLU A 94 12.14 24.80 -17.85
CA GLU A 94 11.60 25.00 -16.49
C GLU A 94 10.55 23.93 -16.11
N TYR A 95 9.71 23.49 -17.05
CA TYR A 95 8.75 22.41 -16.79
C TYR A 95 9.44 21.05 -16.55
N GLU A 96 10.46 20.74 -17.34
CA GLU A 96 11.25 19.50 -17.16
C GLU A 96 12.00 19.51 -15.83
N GLU A 97 12.61 20.65 -15.48
CA GLU A 97 13.32 20.82 -14.22
C GLU A 97 12.37 20.75 -13.02
N ALA A 98 11.19 21.35 -13.08
CA ALA A 98 10.21 21.27 -12.00
C ALA A 98 9.76 19.81 -11.74
N PHE A 99 9.62 19.01 -12.81
CA PHE A 99 9.37 17.57 -12.67
C PHE A 99 10.55 16.85 -12.00
N ARG A 100 11.78 17.08 -12.47
CA ARG A 100 13.00 16.47 -11.91
C ARG A 100 13.23 16.88 -10.45
N CYS A 101 12.98 18.13 -10.09
CA CYS A 101 13.05 18.62 -8.72
C CYS A 101 12.01 17.92 -7.83
N THR A 102 10.77 17.76 -8.32
CA THR A 102 9.75 16.98 -7.60
C THR A 102 10.16 15.53 -7.41
N GLN A 103 10.76 14.90 -8.42
CA GLN A 103 11.24 13.53 -8.33
C GLN A 103 12.32 13.38 -7.24
N LYS A 104 13.28 14.32 -7.19
CA LYS A 104 14.32 14.33 -6.14
C LYS A 104 13.71 14.45 -4.73
N ILE A 105 12.64 15.24 -4.58
CA ILE A 105 11.92 15.34 -3.31
C ILE A 105 11.31 13.97 -2.95
N VAL A 106 10.65 13.30 -3.89
CA VAL A 106 10.07 11.96 -3.66
C VAL A 106 11.14 10.96 -3.20
N ASP A 107 12.32 10.98 -3.81
CA ASP A 107 13.40 10.03 -3.46
C ASP A 107 13.99 10.29 -2.06
N ALA A 108 14.03 11.54 -1.61
CA ALA A 108 14.66 11.93 -0.35
C ALA A 108 13.72 11.91 0.86
N VAL A 109 12.40 11.94 0.63
CA VAL A 109 11.38 12.08 1.67
C VAL A 109 11.07 10.74 2.36
N PRO A 110 10.74 10.73 3.67
CA PRO A 110 10.33 9.53 4.38
C PRO A 110 9.15 8.80 3.74
N SER A 111 9.10 7.47 3.92
CA SER A 111 8.14 6.56 3.28
C SER A 111 6.67 7.03 3.33
N TYR A 112 6.21 7.49 4.49
CA TYR A 112 4.81 7.86 4.70
C TYR A 112 4.36 9.14 3.96
N HIS A 113 5.31 10.01 3.58
CA HIS A 113 5.06 11.23 2.80
C HIS A 113 5.27 11.02 1.30
N LYS A 114 6.04 9.99 0.94
CA LYS A 114 6.52 9.73 -0.42
C LYS A 114 5.38 9.62 -1.42
N TYR A 115 4.32 8.90 -1.06
CA TYR A 115 3.22 8.63 -1.97
C TYR A 115 2.41 9.87 -2.34
N GLU A 116 2.11 10.74 -1.38
CA GLU A 116 1.33 11.95 -1.66
C GLU A 116 2.08 12.92 -2.57
N ILE A 117 3.39 13.10 -2.36
CA ILE A 117 4.24 13.92 -3.23
C ILE A 117 4.36 13.26 -4.61
N PHE A 118 4.48 11.94 -4.67
CA PHE A 118 4.51 11.18 -5.92
C PHE A 118 3.26 11.40 -6.79
N LEU A 119 2.10 11.71 -6.20
CA LEU A 119 0.89 12.06 -6.96
C LEU A 119 1.04 13.31 -7.82
N MET A 120 1.98 14.21 -7.49
CA MET A 120 2.28 15.40 -8.29
C MET A 120 3.01 15.08 -9.59
N LEU A 121 3.80 14.00 -9.62
CA LEU A 121 4.68 13.70 -10.75
C LEU A 121 3.89 13.47 -12.04
N TYR A 122 2.81 12.69 -12.00
CA TYR A 122 2.05 12.38 -13.21
C TYR A 122 1.36 13.62 -13.83
N PRO A 123 0.64 14.46 -13.07
CA PRO A 123 0.15 15.73 -13.58
C PRO A 123 1.26 16.66 -14.09
N MET A 124 2.38 16.79 -13.37
CA MET A 124 3.51 17.63 -13.79
C MET A 124 4.10 17.16 -15.12
N LEU A 125 4.30 15.86 -15.28
CA LEU A 125 4.70 15.21 -16.53
C LEU A 125 3.72 15.52 -17.65
N THR A 126 2.43 15.37 -17.38
CA THR A 126 1.36 15.60 -18.35
C THR A 126 1.36 17.06 -18.82
N PHE A 127 1.49 18.02 -17.91
CA PHE A 127 1.58 19.43 -18.26
C PHE A 127 2.81 19.75 -19.09
N ALA A 128 3.99 19.28 -18.69
CA ALA A 128 5.22 19.44 -19.45
C ALA A 128 5.09 18.87 -20.87
N TYR A 129 4.56 17.64 -20.99
CA TYR A 129 4.33 16.98 -22.27
C TYR A 129 3.36 17.75 -23.17
N LEU A 130 2.18 18.11 -22.66
CA LEU A 130 1.17 18.84 -23.42
C LEU A 130 1.67 20.23 -23.84
N GLN A 131 2.43 20.92 -22.99
CA GLN A 131 3.04 22.20 -23.32
C GLN A 131 4.06 22.07 -24.46
N MET A 132 4.88 21.02 -24.46
CA MET A 132 5.83 20.74 -25.55
C MET A 132 5.13 20.39 -26.87
N VAL A 133 4.02 19.62 -26.82
CA VAL A 133 3.21 19.32 -28.00
C VAL A 133 2.55 20.58 -28.56
N MET A 134 2.03 21.46 -27.70
CA MET A 134 1.51 22.78 -28.09
C MET A 134 2.60 23.69 -28.68
N GLY A 135 3.83 23.58 -28.19
CA GLY A 135 5.00 24.26 -28.74
C GLY A 135 5.55 23.64 -30.04
N GLU A 136 4.88 22.63 -30.61
CA GLU A 136 5.28 21.88 -31.81
C GLU A 136 6.63 21.12 -31.67
N LYS A 137 7.09 20.87 -30.43
CA LYS A 137 8.36 20.17 -30.13
C LYS A 137 8.12 18.71 -29.72
N LEU A 138 7.55 17.93 -30.64
CA LEU A 138 7.16 16.54 -30.36
C LEU A 138 8.35 15.63 -30.01
N GLU A 139 9.50 15.81 -30.67
CA GLU A 139 10.68 14.97 -30.41
C GLU A 139 11.15 15.09 -28.94
N ARG A 140 11.28 16.33 -28.46
CA ARG A 140 11.60 16.63 -27.07
C ARG A 140 10.57 16.06 -26.11
N ALA A 141 9.28 16.25 -26.42
CA ALA A 141 8.18 15.70 -25.63
C ALA A 141 8.26 14.17 -25.49
N THR A 142 8.54 13.46 -26.58
CA THR A 142 8.67 11.99 -26.55
C THR A 142 9.93 11.52 -25.84
N CYS A 143 11.03 12.26 -25.92
CA CYS A 143 12.26 11.96 -25.18
C CYS A 143 12.01 12.11 -23.67
N PHE A 144 11.47 13.26 -23.26
CA PHE A 144 11.12 13.54 -21.87
C PHE A 144 10.11 12.51 -21.32
N LEU A 145 9.09 12.13 -22.10
CA LEU A 145 8.12 11.13 -21.69
C LEU A 145 8.75 9.75 -21.47
N LYS A 146 9.73 9.35 -22.29
CA LYS A 146 10.46 8.07 -22.11
C LYS A 146 11.28 8.08 -20.82
N GLU A 147 11.99 9.16 -20.53
CA GLU A 147 12.75 9.33 -19.29
C GLU A 147 11.81 9.30 -18.07
N ALA A 148 10.80 10.17 -18.07
CA ALA A 148 9.88 10.33 -16.94
C ALA A 148 9.00 9.09 -16.70
N ALA A 149 8.66 8.32 -17.75
CA ALA A 149 7.89 7.09 -17.61
C ALA A 149 8.60 6.02 -16.76
N THR A 150 9.95 6.02 -16.72
CA THR A 150 10.71 5.09 -15.86
C THR A 150 10.55 5.38 -14.37
N CYS A 151 10.16 6.60 -14.03
CA CYS A 151 10.02 7.07 -12.66
C CYS A 151 8.61 6.81 -12.10
N LEU A 152 7.64 6.53 -12.97
CA LEU A 152 6.27 6.24 -12.59
C LEU A 152 6.05 4.74 -12.47
N ASP A 153 5.10 4.36 -11.62
CA ASP A 153 4.73 2.95 -11.46
C ASP A 153 3.88 2.43 -12.63
N GLU A 154 3.74 1.11 -12.71
CA GLU A 154 2.96 0.45 -13.77
C GLU A 154 1.49 0.90 -13.80
N SER A 155 0.96 1.47 -12.72
CA SER A 155 -0.42 1.95 -12.69
C SER A 155 -0.64 3.13 -13.65
N TYR A 156 0.40 3.90 -13.94
CA TYR A 156 0.37 5.00 -14.92
C TYR A 156 0.64 4.57 -16.36
N SER A 157 1.09 3.34 -16.61
CA SER A 157 1.43 2.85 -17.97
C SER A 157 0.33 3.13 -19.00
N ARG A 158 -0.92 2.81 -18.64
CA ARG A 158 -2.10 3.03 -19.49
C ARG A 158 -2.36 4.50 -19.78
N ARG A 159 -2.09 5.38 -18.82
CA ARG A 159 -2.27 6.84 -18.96
C ARG A 159 -1.17 7.46 -19.81
N ILE A 160 0.06 6.96 -19.66
CA ILE A 160 1.20 7.33 -20.49
C ILE A 160 0.94 6.91 -21.94
N ASP A 161 0.37 5.72 -22.18
CA ASP A 161 0.04 5.27 -23.53
C ASP A 161 -1.04 6.14 -24.19
N LYS A 162 -1.99 6.67 -23.41
CA LYS A 162 -2.94 7.70 -23.90
C LYS A 162 -2.25 9.00 -24.26
N LEU A 163 -1.31 9.48 -23.44
CA LEU A 163 -0.55 10.70 -23.76
C LEU A 163 0.23 10.56 -25.07
N LYS A 164 0.83 9.39 -25.34
CA LYS A 164 1.54 9.11 -26.61
C LYS A 164 0.65 9.21 -27.85
N LEU A 165 -0.68 9.17 -27.71
CA LEU A 165 -1.62 9.33 -28.82
C LEU A 165 -1.74 10.79 -29.27
N ILE A 166 -1.47 11.76 -28.38
CA ILE A 166 -1.56 13.19 -28.66
C ILE A 166 -0.24 13.64 -29.29
N ARG A 167 -0.22 13.83 -30.62
CA ARG A 167 1.01 14.18 -31.34
C ARG A 167 1.03 15.61 -31.88
N LYS A 168 -0.14 16.20 -32.11
CA LYS A 168 -0.29 17.55 -32.66
C LYS A 168 -1.12 18.45 -31.74
N PRO A 169 -0.99 19.78 -31.85
CA PRO A 169 -1.85 20.73 -31.16
C PRO A 169 -3.35 20.45 -31.38
N ASP A 170 -3.74 20.06 -32.59
CA ASP A 170 -5.13 19.75 -32.96
C ASP A 170 -5.68 18.49 -32.26
N ASP A 171 -4.82 17.61 -31.76
CA ASP A 171 -5.21 16.40 -31.04
C ASP A 171 -5.53 16.66 -29.56
N LEU A 172 -5.28 17.88 -29.05
CA LEU A 172 -5.49 18.18 -27.63
C LEU A 172 -6.99 18.24 -27.28
N PRO A 173 -7.41 17.56 -26.21
CA PRO A 173 -8.76 17.70 -25.69
C PRO A 173 -9.06 19.13 -25.23
N GLY A 174 -10.32 19.57 -25.37
CA GLY A 174 -10.72 20.93 -24.97
C GLY A 174 -10.42 21.26 -23.50
N ARG A 175 -10.59 20.29 -22.59
CA ARG A 175 -10.21 20.46 -21.17
C ARG A 175 -8.70 20.64 -20.96
N ALA A 176 -7.87 19.94 -21.74
CA ALA A 176 -6.42 20.11 -21.67
C ALA A 176 -6.02 21.56 -21.99
N LEU A 177 -6.64 22.16 -23.01
CA LEU A 177 -6.39 23.56 -23.39
C LEU A 177 -6.78 24.54 -22.26
N GLU A 178 -7.89 24.29 -21.54
CA GLU A 178 -8.28 25.12 -20.40
C GLU A 178 -7.25 25.06 -19.25
N LEU A 179 -6.73 23.87 -18.97
CA LEU A 179 -5.73 23.66 -17.93
C LEU A 179 -4.38 24.32 -18.30
N LEU A 180 -3.98 24.26 -19.58
CA LEU A 180 -2.76 24.95 -20.06
C LEU A 180 -2.92 26.48 -20.06
N ALA A 181 -4.11 26.97 -20.43
CA ALA A 181 -4.43 28.39 -20.36
C ALA A 181 -4.38 28.92 -18.91
N GLY A 182 -4.56 28.04 -17.91
CA GLY A 182 -4.66 28.41 -16.49
C GLY A 182 -6.08 28.84 -16.09
N ALA A 183 -7.09 28.45 -16.87
CA ALA A 183 -8.50 28.73 -16.56
C ALA A 183 -9.06 27.77 -15.49
N ASP A 184 -8.49 26.56 -15.40
CA ASP A 184 -8.76 25.57 -14.37
C ASP A 184 -7.42 25.05 -13.82
N THR A 185 -7.44 24.50 -12.60
CA THR A 185 -6.25 23.98 -11.93
C THR A 185 -6.50 22.55 -11.45
N VAL A 186 -5.45 21.73 -11.46
CA VAL A 186 -5.52 20.38 -10.90
C VAL A 186 -5.44 20.49 -9.38
N ALA A 187 -6.55 20.17 -8.72
CA ALA A 187 -6.58 20.10 -7.26
C ALA A 187 -5.87 18.83 -6.78
N VAL A 188 -4.87 19.01 -5.91
CA VAL A 188 -4.18 17.90 -5.23
C VAL A 188 -4.28 18.13 -3.74
N ALA A 189 -4.71 17.11 -3.01
CA ALA A 189 -4.82 17.16 -1.56
C ALA A 189 -3.64 16.39 -0.94
N MET A 190 -3.01 16.99 0.06
CA MET A 190 -1.90 16.40 0.83
C MET A 190 -2.15 16.60 2.32
N ALA A 191 -1.62 15.71 3.16
CA ALA A 191 -1.61 15.90 4.59
C ALA A 191 -0.82 17.18 4.92
N ARG A 192 -1.26 17.92 5.94
CA ARG A 192 -0.63 19.19 6.33
C ARG A 192 0.90 19.10 6.54
N PRO A 193 1.45 18.07 7.21
CA PRO A 193 2.90 17.94 7.36
C PRO A 193 3.61 17.75 6.01
N THR A 194 3.04 16.93 5.12
CA THR A 194 3.56 16.70 3.77
C THR A 194 3.53 17.95 2.92
N TYR A 195 2.42 18.70 2.99
CA TYR A 195 2.28 19.98 2.31
C TYR A 195 3.37 20.98 2.74
N LEU A 196 3.59 21.13 4.06
CA LEU A 196 4.61 22.04 4.58
C LEU A 196 6.02 21.64 4.13
N LEU A 197 6.33 20.33 4.17
CA LEU A 197 7.60 19.81 3.68
C LEU A 197 7.77 20.11 2.19
N TYR A 198 6.76 19.80 1.38
CA TYR A 198 6.80 20.02 -0.06
C TYR A 198 6.98 21.50 -0.41
N ILE A 199 6.22 22.40 0.23
CA ILE A 199 6.33 23.85 -0.01
C ILE A 199 7.71 24.38 0.43
N ASN A 200 8.27 23.91 1.54
CA ASN A 200 9.63 24.30 1.94
C ASN A 200 10.68 23.86 0.92
N CYS A 201 10.51 22.72 0.25
CA CYS A 201 11.40 22.34 -0.86
C CYS A 201 11.16 23.19 -2.11
N VAL A 202 9.92 23.60 -2.36
CA VAL A 202 9.56 24.46 -3.50
C VAL A 202 10.09 25.89 -3.33
N THR A 203 10.30 26.38 -2.11
CA THR A 203 10.89 27.73 -1.91
C THR A 203 12.31 27.86 -2.47
N ASP A 204 13.04 26.75 -2.58
CA ASP A 204 14.40 26.72 -3.14
C ASP A 204 14.41 26.72 -4.68
N TRP A 205 13.25 26.54 -5.32
CA TRP A 205 13.13 26.51 -6.77
C TRP A 205 13.27 27.91 -7.39
N THR A 206 13.56 27.95 -8.69
CA THR A 206 13.57 29.23 -9.41
C THR A 206 12.15 29.82 -9.46
N ARG A 207 12.06 31.14 -9.56
CA ARG A 207 10.77 31.84 -9.64
C ARG A 207 9.91 31.33 -10.81
N GLY A 208 10.51 31.04 -11.96
CA GLY A 208 9.79 30.48 -13.11
C GLY A 208 9.16 29.12 -12.81
N GLN A 209 9.90 28.21 -12.17
CA GLN A 209 9.39 26.90 -11.74
C GLN A 209 8.23 27.02 -10.73
N GLN A 210 8.36 27.91 -9.74
CA GLN A 210 7.30 28.18 -8.77
C GLN A 210 6.02 28.72 -9.43
N GLU A 211 6.17 29.65 -10.37
CA GLU A 211 5.05 30.20 -11.13
C GLU A 211 4.34 29.13 -11.98
N LYS A 212 5.07 28.16 -12.56
CA LYS A 212 4.44 27.04 -13.29
C LYS A 212 3.64 26.13 -12.36
N LEU A 213 4.20 25.80 -11.20
CA LEU A 213 3.51 24.98 -10.22
C LEU A 213 2.21 25.66 -9.76
N LEU A 214 2.28 26.92 -9.36
CA LEU A 214 1.11 27.69 -8.89
C LEU A 214 0.07 27.95 -9.99
N ARG A 215 0.50 28.05 -11.25
CA ARG A 215 -0.41 28.23 -12.39
C ARG A 215 -1.30 27.01 -12.63
N HIS A 216 -0.76 25.80 -12.44
CA HIS A 216 -1.46 24.57 -12.81
C HIS A 216 -2.05 23.81 -11.63
N PHE A 217 -1.56 24.04 -10.41
CA PHE A 217 -1.91 23.23 -9.25
C PHE A 217 -2.56 24.03 -8.13
N ALA A 218 -3.68 23.51 -7.63
CA ALA A 218 -4.29 23.95 -6.38
C ALA A 218 -4.00 22.91 -5.29
N ILE A 219 -2.87 23.06 -4.60
CA ILE A 219 -2.46 22.13 -3.54
C ILE A 219 -3.18 22.51 -2.24
N ARG A 220 -4.04 21.62 -1.74
CA ARG A 220 -4.79 21.79 -0.49
C ARG A 220 -4.18 20.92 0.60
N SER A 221 -4.03 21.48 1.79
CA SER A 221 -3.70 20.69 2.98
C SER A 221 -4.96 20.23 3.69
N TYR A 222 -4.94 19.00 4.19
CA TYR A 222 -5.94 18.50 5.13
C TYR A 222 -5.28 18.13 6.46
N ASN A 223 -6.02 18.29 7.55
CA ASN A 223 -5.57 17.92 8.88
C ASN A 223 -5.91 16.47 9.19
N ASP A 224 -5.30 15.92 10.24
CA ASP A 224 -5.59 14.55 10.65
C ASP A 224 -7.03 14.30 11.10
N GLU A 225 -7.71 15.36 11.51
CA GLU A 225 -9.08 15.31 11.96
C GLU A 225 -10.10 15.40 10.83
N ASP A 226 -9.68 15.78 9.62
CA ASP A 226 -10.57 15.83 8.47
C ASP A 226 -10.95 14.39 8.06
N PRO A 227 -12.21 14.16 7.63
CA PRO A 227 -12.61 12.85 7.15
C PRO A 227 -11.74 12.48 5.95
N LEU A 228 -11.25 11.23 5.95
CA LEU A 228 -10.49 10.67 4.84
C LEU A 228 -11.27 10.90 3.54
N GLN A 229 -10.78 11.83 2.72
CA GLN A 229 -11.36 12.07 1.41
C GLN A 229 -10.92 10.91 0.53
N GLU A 230 -11.87 10.30 -0.20
CA GLU A 230 -11.54 9.50 -1.37
C GLU A 230 -10.83 10.44 -2.35
N SER A 231 -9.51 10.60 -2.23
CA SER A 231 -8.76 11.56 -3.01
C SER A 231 -8.84 11.12 -4.46
N THR A 232 -9.60 11.92 -5.20
CA THR A 232 -10.01 11.73 -6.57
C THR A 232 -8.79 11.56 -7.46
N LEU A 233 -8.40 10.32 -7.74
CA LEU A 233 -7.76 10.04 -9.02
C LEU A 233 -8.83 10.25 -10.10
N PRO A 234 -8.57 11.09 -11.09
CA PRO A 234 -9.37 11.14 -12.29
C PRO A 234 -9.16 9.82 -13.03
N GLY A 235 -10.24 9.04 -13.19
CA GLY A 235 -10.23 7.74 -13.87
C GLY A 235 -9.86 6.57 -12.98
N LEU A 236 -10.88 5.91 -12.41
CA LEU A 236 -10.75 4.51 -12.02
C LEU A 236 -10.87 3.64 -13.29
N PRO A 237 -9.94 2.69 -13.53
CA PRO A 237 -10.16 1.69 -14.57
C PRO A 237 -11.47 0.94 -14.27
N GLN A 238 -12.23 0.53 -15.29
CA GLN A 238 -13.31 -0.43 -15.08
C GLN A 238 -12.71 -1.79 -14.71
N LEU A 239 -13.29 -2.45 -13.72
CA LEU A 239 -12.68 -3.60 -13.10
C LEU A 239 -13.57 -4.83 -13.26
N GLU A 240 -12.91 -5.96 -13.47
CA GLU A 240 -13.59 -7.25 -13.60
C GLU A 240 -14.26 -7.61 -12.25
N PRO A 241 -15.52 -8.08 -12.27
CA PRO A 241 -16.19 -8.55 -11.07
C PRO A 241 -15.42 -9.74 -10.48
N LEU A 242 -15.09 -9.68 -9.19
CA LEU A 242 -14.33 -10.75 -8.54
C LEU A 242 -15.23 -11.96 -8.30
N VAL A 243 -14.70 -13.15 -8.58
CA VAL A 243 -15.38 -14.41 -8.22
C VAL A 243 -15.14 -14.66 -6.73
N ASN A 244 -16.16 -14.34 -5.94
CA ASN A 244 -16.21 -14.61 -4.51
C ASN A 244 -16.44 -16.12 -4.27
N SER A 245 -15.65 -16.72 -3.36
CA SER A 245 -15.86 -18.10 -2.95
C SER A 245 -16.86 -18.14 -1.80
N SER A 246 -18.13 -18.44 -2.07
CA SER A 246 -19.10 -18.83 -1.05
C SER A 246 -18.82 -20.29 -0.66
N VAL A 247 -17.95 -20.51 0.32
CA VAL A 247 -17.84 -21.83 0.94
C VAL A 247 -18.78 -21.85 2.14
N ASP A 248 -19.91 -22.54 2.00
CA ASP A 248 -20.78 -22.87 3.12
C ASP A 248 -20.02 -23.83 4.05
N LEU A 249 -19.79 -23.40 5.29
CA LEU A 249 -19.17 -24.20 6.34
C LEU A 249 -20.25 -24.79 7.27
N PRO A 250 -20.03 -26.01 7.81
CA PRO A 250 -21.03 -26.71 8.58
C PRO A 250 -21.26 -26.07 9.96
N ASN A 251 -22.53 -25.83 10.27
CA ASN A 251 -23.14 -25.54 11.58
C ASN A 251 -22.17 -25.24 12.74
N CYS A 252 -21.59 -24.04 12.74
CA CYS A 252 -21.14 -23.39 13.97
C CYS A 252 -22.28 -22.49 14.46
N LEU A 253 -22.40 -22.31 15.78
CA LEU A 253 -23.34 -21.34 16.34
C LEU A 253 -22.80 -19.95 15.99
N PRO A 254 -23.62 -19.07 15.38
CA PRO A 254 -23.15 -17.76 14.97
C PRO A 254 -22.60 -17.01 16.18
N LEU A 255 -21.36 -16.55 16.04
CA LEU A 255 -20.75 -15.62 16.99
C LEU A 255 -21.43 -14.25 16.87
N ASP A 256 -22.30 -13.97 17.83
CA ASP A 256 -23.06 -12.72 17.92
C ASP A 256 -22.74 -11.99 19.23
N ARG A 257 -23.37 -10.83 19.47
CA ARG A 257 -23.20 -10.04 20.71
C ARG A 257 -23.34 -10.86 21.99
N ASP A 258 -24.24 -11.84 21.95
CA ASP A 258 -24.59 -12.67 23.09
C ASP A 258 -23.65 -13.89 23.23
N ASN A 259 -23.00 -14.31 22.13
CA ASN A 259 -22.06 -15.42 22.08
C ASN A 259 -20.64 -14.90 21.83
N ARG A 260 -20.00 -14.37 22.87
CA ARG A 260 -18.63 -13.84 22.78
C ARG A 260 -17.61 -14.96 22.56
N PRO A 261 -16.54 -14.70 21.78
CA PRO A 261 -15.51 -15.69 21.56
C PRO A 261 -14.70 -15.95 22.84
N MET A 262 -14.31 -17.21 23.08
CA MET A 262 -13.32 -17.52 24.11
C MET A 262 -11.93 -17.08 23.65
N ILE A 263 -11.23 -16.30 24.47
CA ILE A 263 -9.89 -15.80 24.15
C ILE A 263 -8.85 -16.69 24.83
N PHE A 264 -8.04 -17.37 24.03
CA PHE A 264 -6.86 -18.09 24.48
C PHE A 264 -5.64 -17.19 24.30
N ASN A 265 -5.15 -16.65 25.42
CA ASN A 265 -3.89 -15.91 25.42
C ASN A 265 -2.72 -16.91 25.47
N PHE A 266 -1.99 -17.01 24.37
CA PHE A 266 -0.75 -17.76 24.29
C PHE A 266 0.42 -16.80 24.53
N ALA A 267 0.96 -16.82 25.74
CA ALA A 267 2.21 -16.15 26.07
C ALA A 267 3.37 -16.84 25.35
N ALA A 268 3.83 -16.22 24.27
CA ALA A 268 5.08 -16.54 23.58
C ALA A 268 6.22 -15.88 24.37
N GLY A 269 6.66 -16.54 25.44
CA GLY A 269 7.76 -16.09 26.30
C GLY A 269 8.37 -17.28 27.03
N GLY A 270 9.68 -17.23 27.29
CA GLY A 270 10.40 -18.32 27.97
C GLY A 270 11.87 -18.43 27.63
N GLY A 271 12.59 -17.32 27.42
CA GLY A 271 14.04 -17.29 27.24
C GLY A 271 14.53 -15.89 26.88
N ASP A 272 15.85 -15.65 26.97
CA ASP A 272 16.52 -14.34 26.81
C ASP A 272 16.32 -13.63 25.45
N ALA A 273 15.60 -14.22 24.50
CA ALA A 273 15.43 -13.70 23.15
C ALA A 273 14.03 -13.12 22.92
N LYS A 274 13.98 -11.92 22.31
CA LYS A 274 12.75 -11.22 21.98
C LYS A 274 12.00 -11.96 20.86
N VAL A 275 10.68 -12.08 21.00
CA VAL A 275 9.79 -12.57 19.95
C VAL A 275 9.55 -11.47 18.92
N LEU A 276 9.85 -11.75 17.65
CA LEU A 276 9.69 -10.80 16.55
C LEU A 276 8.42 -11.10 15.74
N CYS A 277 8.20 -12.37 15.41
CA CYS A 277 7.03 -12.81 14.67
C CYS A 277 6.49 -14.12 15.21
N CYS A 278 5.22 -14.38 14.96
CA CYS A 278 4.59 -15.65 15.30
C CYS A 278 3.50 -15.98 14.30
N THR A 279 3.26 -17.27 14.11
CA THR A 279 2.19 -17.73 13.24
C THR A 279 1.68 -19.08 13.73
N PRO A 280 0.36 -19.22 13.95
CA PRO A 280 -0.26 -20.52 14.21
C PRO A 280 -0.47 -21.31 12.91
N SER A 281 -0.48 -22.64 13.00
CA SER A 281 -0.86 -23.55 11.91
C SER A 281 -2.36 -23.40 11.57
N GLY A 282 -2.76 -23.91 10.40
CA GLY A 282 -4.15 -23.83 9.94
C GLY A 282 -5.15 -24.56 10.83
N ASP A 283 -4.71 -25.67 11.44
CA ASP A 283 -5.46 -26.48 12.38
C ASP A 283 -5.23 -26.08 13.84
N LEU A 284 -4.34 -25.11 14.10
CA LEU A 284 -3.88 -24.66 15.41
C LEU A 284 -3.20 -25.74 16.26
N SER A 285 -2.85 -26.88 15.68
CA SER A 285 -2.06 -27.92 16.35
C SER A 285 -0.65 -27.46 16.72
N MET A 286 -0.13 -26.44 16.02
CA MET A 286 1.22 -25.92 16.16
C MET A 286 1.26 -24.39 16.13
N VAL A 287 2.23 -23.82 16.84
CA VAL A 287 2.57 -22.39 16.77
C VAL A 287 4.07 -22.25 16.52
N ALA A 288 4.43 -21.49 15.49
CA ALA A 288 5.81 -21.14 15.19
C ALA A 288 6.09 -19.70 15.65
N ILE A 289 7.26 -19.50 16.24
CA ILE A 289 7.71 -18.24 16.84
C ILE A 289 9.12 -17.96 16.31
N GLY A 290 9.30 -16.80 15.70
CA GLY A 290 10.59 -16.31 15.23
C GLY A 290 11.22 -15.44 16.31
N LEU A 291 12.45 -15.77 16.67
CA LEU A 291 13.18 -15.13 17.76
C LEU A 291 14.28 -14.21 17.22
N SER A 292 14.68 -13.24 18.04
CA SER A 292 15.81 -12.35 17.76
C SER A 292 17.17 -13.04 17.75
N ASN A 293 17.27 -14.27 18.25
CA ASN A 293 18.48 -15.09 18.25
C ASN A 293 18.60 -16.01 17.01
N ASN A 294 17.91 -15.66 15.92
CA ASN A 294 17.94 -16.35 14.62
C ASN A 294 17.29 -17.74 14.60
N ASN A 295 16.78 -18.21 15.74
CA ASN A 295 16.12 -19.50 15.82
C ASN A 295 14.60 -19.35 15.64
N ILE A 296 13.99 -20.42 15.16
CA ILE A 296 12.53 -20.56 15.11
C ILE A 296 12.14 -21.62 16.14
N ARG A 297 11.24 -21.27 17.05
CA ARG A 297 10.68 -22.21 18.02
C ARG A 297 9.30 -22.63 17.54
N VAL A 298 9.04 -23.92 17.46
CA VAL A 298 7.75 -24.48 17.10
C VAL A 298 7.23 -25.28 18.29
N THR A 299 6.10 -24.84 18.83
CA THR A 299 5.36 -25.55 19.86
C THR A 299 4.33 -26.46 19.19
N VAL A 300 4.33 -27.74 19.53
CA VAL A 300 3.44 -28.77 18.96
C VAL A 300 2.48 -29.28 20.03
N GLY A 301 1.27 -29.67 19.62
CA GLY A 301 0.33 -30.38 20.47
C GLY A 301 -0.64 -29.50 21.24
N LEU A 302 -0.95 -28.31 20.72
CA LEU A 302 -1.92 -27.40 21.34
C LEU A 302 -3.33 -28.01 21.44
N ASP A 303 -3.67 -28.93 20.54
CA ASP A 303 -4.95 -29.67 20.56
C ASP A 303 -5.10 -30.62 21.75
N LYS A 304 -4.00 -30.96 22.43
CA LYS A 304 -3.96 -31.89 23.58
C LYS A 304 -3.94 -31.17 24.93
N ILE A 305 -4.09 -29.84 24.94
CA ILE A 305 -4.02 -29.05 26.17
C ILE A 305 -5.24 -29.35 27.05
N SER A 306 -5.03 -30.16 28.09
CA SER A 306 -5.85 -30.13 29.29
C SER A 306 -5.66 -28.77 30.00
N PRO A 307 -6.68 -28.26 30.73
CA PRO A 307 -6.64 -26.94 31.38
C PRO A 307 -5.55 -26.78 32.46
N ASP A 308 -4.78 -27.83 32.76
CA ASP A 308 -3.66 -27.76 33.69
C ASP A 308 -2.45 -27.06 33.05
N SER A 309 -2.11 -25.90 33.60
CA SER A 309 -1.01 -25.01 33.19
C SER A 309 0.40 -25.62 33.27
N ASN A 310 0.53 -26.89 33.68
CA ASN A 310 1.80 -27.61 33.89
C ASN A 310 2.08 -28.69 32.83
N CYS A 311 1.27 -28.83 31.79
CA CYS A 311 1.60 -29.72 30.68
C CYS A 311 2.83 -29.19 29.92
N ARG A 312 3.94 -29.93 30.04
CA ARG A 312 5.20 -29.66 29.33
C ARG A 312 4.90 -29.58 27.84
N ARG A 313 5.07 -28.39 27.26
CA ARG A 313 4.85 -28.15 25.83
C ARG A 313 5.97 -28.84 25.05
N ASP A 314 5.63 -29.60 24.02
CA ASP A 314 6.61 -30.18 23.12
C ASP A 314 7.14 -29.07 22.20
N GLU A 315 8.31 -28.53 22.54
CA GLU A 315 8.98 -27.48 21.78
C GLU A 315 10.09 -28.06 20.91
N LYS A 316 10.13 -27.63 19.65
CA LYS A 316 11.20 -27.93 18.70
C LYS A 316 11.86 -26.63 18.24
N THR A 317 13.18 -26.62 18.19
CA THR A 317 13.95 -25.46 17.73
C THR A 317 14.55 -25.76 16.36
N LEU A 318 14.26 -24.91 15.39
CA LEU A 318 14.84 -24.93 14.06
C LEU A 318 15.93 -23.86 14.02
N SER A 319 17.18 -24.30 13.89
CA SER A 319 18.36 -23.45 13.78
C SER A 319 18.89 -23.45 12.35
N GLY A 320 19.23 -22.28 11.82
CA GLY A 320 19.90 -22.21 10.52
C GLY A 320 20.04 -20.81 9.94
N HIS A 321 19.16 -19.87 10.31
CA HIS A 321 19.33 -18.47 9.94
C HIS A 321 20.53 -17.84 10.67
N LYS A 322 21.12 -16.82 10.03
CA LYS A 322 22.28 -16.09 10.58
C LYS A 322 21.89 -14.78 11.29
N GLU A 323 20.70 -14.29 11.01
CA GLU A 323 20.15 -13.03 11.50
C GLU A 323 18.69 -13.24 11.95
N PRO A 324 18.08 -12.24 12.63
CA PRO A 324 16.75 -12.39 13.20
C PRO A 324 15.68 -12.77 12.17
N VAL A 325 14.71 -13.57 12.61
CA VAL A 325 13.60 -14.04 11.77
C VAL A 325 12.49 -12.98 11.77
N LEU A 326 12.17 -12.46 10.58
CA LEU A 326 11.23 -11.34 10.41
C LEU A 326 9.78 -11.81 10.27
N SER A 327 9.55 -12.87 9.49
CA SER A 327 8.20 -13.40 9.25
C SER A 327 8.19 -14.92 9.14
N LEU A 328 7.05 -15.50 9.47
CA LEU A 328 6.77 -16.93 9.40
C LEU A 328 5.43 -17.16 8.69
N ALA A 329 5.31 -18.27 7.98
CA ALA A 329 4.05 -18.69 7.37
C ALA A 329 3.96 -20.21 7.29
N PHE A 330 2.91 -20.80 7.84
CA PHE A 330 2.60 -22.21 7.62
C PHE A 330 1.95 -22.42 6.25
N ALA A 331 2.36 -23.48 5.56
CA ALA A 331 1.63 -23.96 4.39
C ALA A 331 0.23 -24.44 4.82
N PRO A 332 -0.82 -24.30 4.00
CA PRO A 332 -2.19 -24.69 4.34
C PRO A 332 -2.36 -26.16 4.75
N GLN A 333 -1.47 -27.05 4.28
CA GLN A 333 -1.44 -28.47 4.63
C GLN A 333 -0.66 -28.76 5.93
N ASN A 334 -0.12 -27.73 6.60
CA ASN A 334 0.74 -27.79 7.80
C ASN A 334 1.97 -28.69 7.67
N ARG A 335 2.35 -29.05 6.44
CA ARG A 335 3.55 -29.87 6.15
C ARG A 335 4.84 -29.08 6.11
N PHE A 336 4.74 -27.81 5.71
CA PHE A 336 5.88 -26.92 5.54
C PHE A 336 5.68 -25.63 6.32
N LEU A 337 6.78 -25.09 6.81
CA LEU A 337 6.88 -23.77 7.42
C LEU A 337 7.87 -22.96 6.60
N LEU A 338 7.49 -21.75 6.21
CA LEU A 338 8.37 -20.82 5.51
C LEU A 338 8.78 -19.71 6.47
N SER A 339 10.06 -19.39 6.49
CA SER A 339 10.62 -18.30 7.29
C SER A 339 11.37 -17.32 6.41
N SER A 340 11.29 -16.03 6.73
CA SER A 340 12.18 -15.00 6.22
C SER A 340 13.04 -14.43 7.34
N SER A 341 14.26 -14.02 7.00
CA SER A 341 15.22 -13.46 7.93
C SER A 341 15.93 -12.26 7.31
N ARG A 342 16.50 -11.44 8.18
CA ARG A 342 17.37 -10.33 7.78
C ARG A 342 18.68 -10.78 7.13
N ASP A 343 18.97 -12.09 7.11
CA ASP A 343 20.13 -12.68 6.42
C ASP A 343 20.00 -12.77 4.89
N PHE A 344 19.00 -12.12 4.29
CA PHE A 344 18.66 -12.17 2.86
C PHE A 344 18.28 -13.58 2.36
N THR A 345 17.84 -14.46 3.28
CA THR A 345 17.35 -15.80 2.94
C THR A 345 15.92 -16.04 3.42
N MET A 346 15.16 -16.76 2.59
CA MET A 346 13.95 -17.44 3.00
C MET A 346 14.20 -18.94 3.05
N ARG A 347 13.62 -19.64 4.03
CA ARG A 347 13.85 -21.08 4.22
C ARG A 347 12.54 -21.82 4.34
N LEU A 348 12.41 -22.91 3.58
CA LEU A 348 11.30 -23.84 3.67
C LEU A 348 11.70 -25.01 4.56
N TRP A 349 11.02 -25.16 5.68
CA TRP A 349 11.24 -26.21 6.67
C TRP A 349 10.17 -27.28 6.51
N CYS A 350 10.58 -28.54 6.50
CA CYS A 350 9.65 -29.66 6.61
C CYS A 350 9.32 -29.88 8.09
N VAL A 351 8.04 -29.74 8.45
CA VAL A 351 7.58 -29.83 9.84
C VAL A 351 7.59 -31.29 10.35
N ILE A 352 7.52 -32.26 9.44
CA ILE A 352 7.55 -33.69 9.80
C ILE A 352 8.97 -34.13 10.17
N SER A 353 9.98 -33.71 9.38
CA SER A 353 11.38 -34.09 9.59
C SER A 353 12.19 -33.07 10.38
N TRP A 354 11.65 -31.87 10.63
CA TRP A 354 12.33 -30.76 11.29
C TRP A 354 13.62 -30.31 10.59
N THR A 355 13.68 -30.47 9.26
CA THR A 355 14.86 -30.12 8.45
C THR A 355 14.54 -29.02 7.44
N CYS A 356 15.56 -28.23 7.09
CA CYS A 356 15.47 -27.24 6.01
C CYS A 356 15.47 -27.98 4.67
N ALA A 357 14.38 -27.87 3.91
CA ALA A 357 14.22 -28.49 2.60
C ALA A 357 14.84 -27.62 1.49
N THR A 358 14.54 -26.32 1.48
CA THR A 358 15.04 -25.38 0.48
C THR A 358 15.43 -24.04 1.09
N VAL A 359 16.43 -23.41 0.49
CA VAL A 359 16.87 -22.04 0.80
C VAL A 359 16.71 -21.20 -0.46
N TYR A 360 16.01 -20.08 -0.34
CA TYR A 360 15.87 -19.04 -1.35
C TYR A 360 16.76 -17.87 -0.91
N SER A 361 17.75 -17.51 -1.73
CA SER A 361 18.76 -16.51 -1.39
C SER A 361 18.63 -15.25 -2.24
N ASN A 362 19.31 -14.18 -1.81
CA ASN A 362 19.47 -12.88 -2.50
C ASN A 362 18.25 -11.95 -2.41
N HIS A 363 17.37 -12.15 -1.43
CA HIS A 363 16.18 -11.32 -1.26
C HIS A 363 15.94 -11.04 0.23
N LEU A 364 15.88 -9.76 0.63
CA LEU A 364 15.52 -9.38 1.99
C LEU A 364 14.01 -9.34 2.12
N CYS A 365 13.41 -10.45 2.55
CA CYS A 365 11.97 -10.50 2.68
C CYS A 365 11.51 -10.09 4.10
N THR A 366 10.76 -9.00 4.19
CA THR A 366 10.16 -8.48 5.43
C THR A 366 9.02 -9.38 5.88
N PHE A 367 8.12 -9.74 4.97
CA PHE A 367 6.93 -10.56 5.23
C PHE A 367 6.76 -11.67 4.21
N VAL A 368 6.09 -12.74 4.62
CA VAL A 368 5.89 -13.93 3.80
C VAL A 368 4.47 -14.47 3.97
N ALA A 369 3.85 -14.89 2.88
CA ALA A 369 2.54 -15.52 2.90
C ALA A 369 2.46 -16.71 1.95
N PHE A 370 1.69 -17.74 2.31
CA PHE A 370 1.32 -18.82 1.41
C PHE A 370 -0.03 -18.55 0.75
N ALA A 371 -0.17 -18.96 -0.51
CA ALA A 371 -1.47 -19.03 -1.16
C ALA A 371 -2.34 -20.12 -0.47
N PRO A 372 -3.67 -19.96 -0.40
CA PRO A 372 -4.59 -20.92 0.22
C PRO A 372 -4.48 -22.36 -0.31
N ARG A 373 -4.04 -22.56 -1.56
CA ARG A 373 -3.77 -23.89 -2.13
C ARG A 373 -2.39 -24.47 -1.80
N GLY A 374 -1.45 -23.65 -1.33
CA GLY A 374 -0.11 -24.06 -0.90
C GLY A 374 0.95 -24.27 -1.98
N PHE A 375 0.61 -24.11 -3.27
CA PHE A 375 1.57 -24.28 -4.37
C PHE A 375 2.47 -23.08 -4.62
N ILE A 376 1.99 -21.89 -4.25
CA ILE A 376 2.63 -20.59 -4.48
C ILE A 376 2.77 -19.89 -3.14
N PHE A 377 3.84 -19.14 -2.96
CA PHE A 377 4.03 -18.23 -1.85
C PHE A 377 4.56 -16.88 -2.33
N ALA A 378 4.27 -15.84 -1.55
CA ALA A 378 4.71 -14.47 -1.77
C ALA A 378 5.71 -14.08 -0.67
N GLY A 379 6.66 -13.26 -1.06
CA GLY A 379 7.60 -12.58 -0.16
C GLY A 379 7.63 -11.12 -0.53
N THR A 380 7.39 -10.27 0.45
CA THR A 380 7.54 -8.82 0.33
C THR A 380 8.93 -8.43 0.74
N SER A 381 9.51 -7.45 0.06
CA SER A 381 10.85 -6.94 0.33
C SER A 381 10.80 -5.47 0.72
N ASP A 382 11.89 -5.02 1.32
CA ASP A 382 12.23 -3.61 1.56
C ASP A 382 12.30 -2.77 0.26
N ASP A 383 12.69 -3.37 -0.87
CA ASP A 383 12.80 -2.70 -2.17
C ASP A 383 11.45 -2.30 -2.82
N GLY A 384 10.31 -2.55 -2.16
CA GLY A 384 8.99 -2.25 -2.70
C GLY A 384 8.50 -3.23 -3.78
N ILE A 385 9.25 -4.31 -4.03
CA ILE A 385 8.90 -5.34 -5.03
C ILE A 385 8.43 -6.61 -4.35
N VAL A 386 7.24 -7.09 -4.75
CA VAL A 386 6.72 -8.38 -4.30
C VAL A 386 7.21 -9.46 -5.23
N ARG A 387 7.70 -10.55 -4.66
CA ARG A 387 8.18 -11.69 -5.42
C ARG A 387 7.33 -12.91 -5.12
N LEU A 388 7.07 -13.69 -6.16
CA LEU A 388 6.27 -14.91 -6.08
C LEU A 388 7.08 -16.11 -6.55
N TRP A 389 6.97 -17.20 -5.80
CA TRP A 389 7.68 -18.45 -6.05
C TRP A 389 6.72 -19.62 -6.12
N GLY A 390 7.03 -20.58 -6.99
CA GLY A 390 6.46 -21.91 -6.91
C GLY A 390 7.26 -22.77 -5.94
N SER A 391 6.61 -23.72 -5.27
CA SER A 391 7.29 -24.64 -4.34
C SER A 391 8.44 -25.44 -4.99
N SER A 392 8.43 -25.63 -6.31
CA SER A 392 9.44 -26.37 -7.08
C SER A 392 10.57 -25.49 -7.64
N THR A 393 10.43 -24.16 -7.63
CA THR A 393 11.34 -23.23 -8.31
C THR A 393 12.14 -22.40 -7.31
N LYS A 394 13.47 -22.35 -7.44
CA LYS A 394 14.32 -21.50 -6.58
C LYS A 394 14.33 -20.02 -6.95
N LYS A 395 13.99 -19.69 -8.19
CA LYS A 395 13.89 -18.30 -8.67
C LYS A 395 12.43 -17.83 -8.60
N PRO A 396 12.18 -16.55 -8.32
CA PRO A 396 10.84 -16.00 -8.42
C PRO A 396 10.39 -16.07 -9.89
N PHE A 397 9.15 -16.49 -10.12
CA PHE A 397 8.57 -16.55 -11.47
C PHE A 397 7.82 -15.26 -11.83
N LEU A 398 7.41 -14.47 -10.83
CA LEU A 398 6.73 -13.20 -11.00
C LEU A 398 7.26 -12.17 -10.01
N GLN A 399 7.41 -10.93 -10.48
CA GLN A 399 7.78 -9.77 -9.69
C GLN A 399 6.71 -8.70 -9.91
N LEU A 400 6.20 -8.12 -8.83
CA LEU A 400 5.17 -7.09 -8.85
C LEU A 400 5.79 -5.82 -8.26
N ALA A 401 6.04 -4.83 -9.11
CA ALA A 401 6.65 -3.56 -8.74
C ALA A 401 5.61 -2.44 -8.76
N GLY A 402 5.66 -1.56 -7.77
CA GLY A 402 4.88 -0.33 -7.78
C GLY A 402 4.83 0.41 -6.46
N HIS A 403 4.97 -0.28 -5.32
CA HIS A 403 5.13 0.39 -4.04
C HIS A 403 6.40 1.25 -4.02
N LEU A 404 6.34 2.39 -3.35
CA LEU A 404 7.44 3.37 -3.34
C LEU A 404 8.37 3.22 -2.12
N ALA A 405 7.96 2.39 -1.17
CA ALA A 405 8.64 2.17 0.09
C ALA A 405 8.48 0.72 0.55
N ASP A 406 9.14 0.40 1.66
CA ASP A 406 9.16 -0.90 2.30
C ASP A 406 7.75 -1.48 2.43
N MET A 407 7.62 -2.76 2.10
CA MET A 407 6.36 -3.47 2.26
C MET A 407 6.36 -4.23 3.58
N GLU A 408 5.29 -4.06 4.34
CA GLU A 408 5.21 -4.59 5.71
C GLU A 408 4.37 -5.87 5.77
N VAL A 409 3.40 -6.02 4.88
CA VAL A 409 2.45 -7.13 4.93
C VAL A 409 1.96 -7.53 3.54
N CYS A 410 1.75 -8.83 3.35
CA CYS A 410 1.05 -9.37 2.18
C CYS A 410 0.06 -10.45 2.57
N LEU A 411 -1.01 -10.56 1.78
CA LEU A 411 -2.08 -11.53 1.98
C LEU A 411 -2.67 -12.00 0.65
N PHE A 412 -2.77 -13.32 0.48
CA PHE A 412 -3.48 -13.88 -0.68
C PHE A 412 -4.99 -13.83 -0.48
N HIS A 413 -5.68 -13.53 -1.57
CA HIS A 413 -7.13 -13.69 -1.62
C HIS A 413 -7.52 -15.18 -1.57
N SER A 414 -8.72 -15.51 -1.08
CA SER A 414 -9.20 -16.89 -0.90
C SER A 414 -9.14 -17.71 -2.20
N ASN A 415 -9.44 -17.09 -3.33
CA ASN A 415 -9.36 -17.71 -4.66
C ASN A 415 -7.92 -17.96 -5.19
N SER A 416 -6.88 -17.50 -4.48
CA SER A 416 -5.45 -17.59 -4.88
C SER A 416 -5.10 -16.89 -6.21
N GLN A 417 -6.00 -16.08 -6.79
CA GLN A 417 -5.75 -15.35 -8.03
C GLN A 417 -5.24 -13.94 -7.79
N TYR A 418 -5.55 -13.38 -6.62
CA TYR A 418 -5.15 -12.04 -6.23
C TYR A 418 -4.26 -12.06 -5.00
N LEU A 419 -3.36 -11.10 -4.96
CA LEU A 419 -2.51 -10.79 -3.82
C LEU A 419 -2.77 -9.35 -3.40
N VAL A 420 -2.83 -9.10 -2.10
CA VAL A 420 -2.89 -7.74 -1.55
C VAL A 420 -1.64 -7.48 -0.75
N THR A 421 -1.12 -6.26 -0.87
CA THR A 421 0.08 -5.79 -0.18
C THR A 421 -0.16 -4.45 0.49
N GLY A 422 0.38 -4.31 1.69
CA GLY A 422 0.41 -3.06 2.46
C GLY A 422 1.85 -2.60 2.63
N SER A 423 2.07 -1.29 2.50
CA SER A 423 3.40 -0.69 2.50
C SER A 423 3.49 0.49 3.46
N ALA A 424 4.73 0.86 3.78
CA ALA A 424 5.12 2.10 4.41
C ALA A 424 4.81 3.34 3.54
N ASP A 425 4.43 3.17 2.26
CA ASP A 425 3.93 4.24 1.39
C ASP A 425 2.47 4.65 1.68
N CYS A 426 1.88 4.12 2.76
CA CYS A 426 0.49 4.36 3.20
C CYS A 426 -0.58 3.84 2.23
N THR A 427 -0.21 3.03 1.23
CA THR A 427 -1.14 2.44 0.27
C THR A 427 -1.29 0.94 0.42
N VAL A 428 -2.52 0.47 0.15
CA VAL A 428 -2.78 -0.95 -0.03
C VAL A 428 -3.01 -1.21 -1.51
N ARG A 429 -2.31 -2.16 -2.10
CA ARG A 429 -2.44 -2.51 -3.52
C ARG A 429 -2.94 -3.94 -3.68
N MET A 430 -3.74 -4.16 -4.72
CA MET A 430 -4.20 -5.50 -5.11
C MET A 430 -3.67 -5.82 -6.49
N TRP A 431 -3.16 -7.04 -6.65
CA TRP A 431 -2.46 -7.52 -7.83
C TRP A 431 -3.15 -8.75 -8.38
N ASP A 432 -3.29 -8.82 -9.70
CA ASP A 432 -3.66 -10.05 -10.40
C ASP A 432 -2.40 -10.88 -10.65
N ILE A 433 -2.33 -12.06 -10.05
CA ILE A 433 -1.15 -12.94 -10.13
C ILE A 433 -0.98 -13.53 -11.53
N LYS A 434 -2.06 -13.73 -12.29
CA LYS A 434 -1.98 -14.30 -13.65
C LYS A 434 -1.48 -13.26 -14.64
N LYS A 435 -1.99 -12.03 -14.53
CA LYS A 435 -1.63 -10.93 -15.43
C LYS A 435 -0.35 -10.21 -15.00
N GLY A 436 0.03 -10.31 -13.73
CA GLY A 436 1.15 -9.56 -13.17
C GLY A 436 0.90 -8.07 -13.04
N LEU A 437 -0.36 -7.64 -13.01
CA LEU A 437 -0.73 -6.22 -13.05
C LEU A 437 -1.45 -5.79 -11.78
N GLN A 438 -1.25 -4.53 -11.40
CA GLN A 438 -2.04 -3.88 -10.36
C GLN A 438 -3.50 -3.72 -10.81
N VAL A 439 -4.43 -4.26 -10.03
CA VAL A 439 -5.88 -4.15 -10.29
C VAL A 439 -6.56 -3.16 -9.35
N ARG A 440 -6.11 -3.01 -8.10
CA ARG A 440 -6.67 -2.02 -7.16
C ARG A 440 -5.59 -1.24 -6.44
N LEU A 441 -5.99 -0.06 -6.02
CA LEU A 441 -5.25 0.84 -5.15
C LEU A 441 -6.21 1.40 -4.12
N PHE A 442 -5.98 1.11 -2.85
CA PHE A 442 -6.78 1.63 -1.75
C PHE A 442 -5.98 2.70 -1.02
N ARG A 443 -6.58 3.89 -0.89
CA ARG A 443 -5.98 5.08 -0.29
C ARG A 443 -6.87 5.58 0.85
N GLY A 444 -6.25 5.82 1.99
CA GLY A 444 -6.93 6.35 3.17
C GLY A 444 -6.12 6.18 4.46
N HIS A 445 -5.15 5.27 4.49
CA HIS A 445 -4.20 5.24 5.58
C HIS A 445 -3.25 6.44 5.51
N LYS A 446 -2.78 6.88 6.67
CA LYS A 446 -1.87 8.03 6.79
C LYS A 446 -0.45 7.67 7.17
N TYR A 447 -0.28 6.46 7.69
CA TYR A 447 0.99 5.87 8.07
C TYR A 447 1.06 4.42 7.58
N ASN A 448 2.18 3.75 7.85
CA ASN A 448 2.49 2.39 7.44
C ASN A 448 1.35 1.42 7.74
N ILE A 449 1.07 0.53 6.78
CA ILE A 449 0.06 -0.52 6.92
C ILE A 449 0.73 -1.77 7.48
N THR A 450 0.32 -2.19 8.66
CA THR A 450 0.92 -3.33 9.39
C THR A 450 0.05 -4.57 9.38
N ALA A 451 -1.26 -4.42 9.19
CA ALA A 451 -2.20 -5.54 9.26
C ALA A 451 -3.19 -5.53 8.08
N LEU A 452 -3.42 -6.72 7.53
CA LEU A 452 -4.42 -6.96 6.49
C LEU A 452 -5.21 -8.22 6.79
N ALA A 453 -6.51 -8.18 6.52
CA ALA A 453 -7.37 -9.35 6.60
C ALA A 453 -8.44 -9.32 5.51
N PHE A 454 -8.69 -10.48 4.89
CA PHE A 454 -9.83 -10.66 4.01
C PHE A 454 -11.03 -11.19 4.78
N SER A 455 -12.21 -10.67 4.41
CA SER A 455 -13.47 -11.40 4.59
C SER A 455 -13.39 -12.78 3.96
N LYS A 456 -14.06 -13.77 4.56
CA LYS A 456 -14.03 -15.15 4.03
C LYS A 456 -14.69 -15.28 2.66
N CYS A 457 -15.65 -14.41 2.35
CA CYS A 457 -16.23 -14.30 1.02
C CYS A 457 -15.29 -13.66 -0.02
N GLY A 458 -14.27 -12.91 0.41
CA GLY A 458 -13.30 -12.24 -0.47
C GLY A 458 -13.69 -10.82 -0.91
N ARG A 459 -14.94 -10.41 -0.65
CA ARG A 459 -15.48 -9.11 -1.09
C ARG A 459 -14.96 -7.91 -0.30
N TYR A 460 -14.72 -8.09 0.99
CA TYR A 460 -14.22 -7.03 1.86
C TYR A 460 -12.78 -7.29 2.27
N LEU A 461 -11.97 -6.24 2.19
CA LEU A 461 -10.61 -6.18 2.69
C LEU A 461 -10.60 -5.23 3.89
N ILE A 462 -10.02 -5.66 5.00
CA ILE A 462 -9.79 -4.81 6.16
C ILE A 462 -8.29 -4.55 6.27
N SER A 463 -7.93 -3.29 6.47
CA SER A 463 -6.56 -2.87 6.71
C SER A 463 -6.43 -2.08 8.01
N GLY A 464 -5.28 -2.22 8.65
CA GLY A 464 -4.89 -1.48 9.84
C GLY A 464 -3.42 -1.11 9.77
N GLY A 465 -3.08 0.01 10.41
CA GLY A 465 -1.74 0.58 10.34
C GLY A 465 -1.29 1.28 11.62
N HIS A 466 -0.18 2.00 11.48
CA HIS A 466 0.39 2.88 12.51
C HIS A 466 -0.48 4.11 12.80
N ASP A 467 -1.41 4.44 11.90
CA ASP A 467 -2.39 5.50 12.09
C ASP A 467 -3.52 5.13 13.07
N CYS A 468 -3.48 3.92 13.63
CA CYS A 468 -4.49 3.36 14.54
C CYS A 468 -5.90 3.28 13.89
N LEU A 469 -5.99 3.42 12.56
CA LEU A 469 -7.24 3.37 11.81
C LEU A 469 -7.50 1.94 11.35
N ILE A 470 -8.75 1.51 11.48
CA ILE A 470 -9.23 0.31 10.80
C ILE A 470 -10.07 0.78 9.61
N ILE A 471 -9.69 0.38 8.40
CA ILE A 471 -10.43 0.74 7.19
C ILE A 471 -10.95 -0.53 6.53
N VAL A 472 -12.26 -0.52 6.23
CA VAL A 472 -12.93 -1.57 5.47
C VAL A 472 -13.11 -1.09 4.04
N TRP A 473 -12.60 -1.87 3.10
CA TRP A 473 -12.65 -1.64 1.67
C TRP A 473 -13.55 -2.67 1.00
N ASP A 474 -14.24 -2.26 -0.06
CA ASP A 474 -14.89 -3.18 -0.98
C ASP A 474 -13.92 -3.46 -2.15
N THR A 475 -13.57 -4.73 -2.33
CA THR A 475 -12.56 -5.16 -3.31
C THR A 475 -13.07 -5.04 -4.74
N ASP A 476 -14.39 -5.11 -4.94
CA ASP A 476 -15.04 -4.99 -6.26
C ASP A 476 -15.15 -3.53 -6.73
N SER A 477 -15.48 -2.59 -5.85
CA SER A 477 -15.55 -1.16 -6.21
C SER A 477 -14.23 -0.43 -6.01
N GLY A 478 -13.34 -0.94 -5.16
CA GLY A 478 -12.09 -0.25 -4.78
C GLY A 478 -12.32 0.90 -3.80
N ARG A 479 -13.54 1.06 -3.27
CA ARG A 479 -13.95 2.20 -2.46
C ARG A 479 -13.87 1.90 -0.97
N MET A 480 -13.81 2.97 -0.19
CA MET A 480 -13.82 2.90 1.26
C MET A 480 -15.26 2.71 1.75
N VAL A 481 -15.53 1.58 2.42
CA VAL A 481 -16.85 1.30 3.00
C VAL A 481 -16.98 2.04 4.33
N ARG A 482 -15.95 1.94 5.19
CA ARG A 482 -16.00 2.50 6.54
C ARG A 482 -14.61 2.67 7.14
N THR A 483 -14.47 3.70 7.97
CA THR A 483 -13.29 3.95 8.82
C THR A 483 -13.70 3.86 10.29
N LEU A 484 -12.91 3.16 11.10
CA LEU A 484 -13.08 3.06 12.54
C LEU A 484 -11.87 3.67 13.23
N LYS A 485 -12.13 4.68 14.07
CA LYS A 485 -11.19 5.29 15.01
C LYS A 485 -11.56 4.77 16.41
N HIS A 486 -10.77 3.87 16.98
CA HIS A 486 -11.03 3.31 18.31
C HIS A 486 -9.74 3.06 19.09
N HIS A 487 -8.78 2.37 18.47
CA HIS A 487 -7.49 2.10 19.08
C HIS A 487 -6.63 3.36 19.18
N THR A 488 -5.80 3.41 20.21
CA THR A 488 -4.83 4.49 20.45
C THR A 488 -3.39 4.06 20.17
N SER A 489 -3.18 2.78 19.84
CA SER A 489 -1.89 2.21 19.50
C SER A 489 -1.93 1.48 18.15
N VAL A 490 -0.75 1.10 17.66
CA VAL A 490 -0.56 0.51 16.33
C VAL A 490 -1.37 -0.78 16.20
N ILE A 491 -2.07 -0.94 15.08
CA ILE A 491 -2.83 -2.16 14.81
C ILE A 491 -1.86 -3.23 14.32
N ASN A 492 -1.59 -4.21 15.16
CA ASN A 492 -0.63 -5.28 14.86
C ASN A 492 -1.26 -6.45 14.11
N SER A 493 -2.53 -6.76 14.38
CA SER A 493 -3.17 -7.93 13.78
C SER A 493 -4.67 -7.77 13.63
N ILE A 494 -5.19 -8.31 12.53
CA ILE A 494 -6.62 -8.30 12.21
C ILE A 494 -7.01 -9.72 11.80
N ALA A 495 -8.14 -10.20 12.32
CA ALA A 495 -8.69 -11.50 11.95
C ALA A 495 -10.20 -11.39 11.71
N VAL A 496 -10.70 -12.18 10.74
CA VAL A 496 -12.13 -12.31 10.46
C VAL A 496 -12.56 -13.74 10.74
N ASN A 497 -13.71 -13.89 11.40
CA ASN A 497 -14.29 -15.20 11.69
C ASN A 497 -14.67 -15.96 10.41
N THR A 498 -14.71 -17.28 10.49
CA THR A 498 -15.16 -18.21 9.46
C THR A 498 -16.54 -17.88 8.88
N GLU A 499 -17.48 -17.43 9.72
CA GLU A 499 -18.85 -17.06 9.32
C GLU A 499 -18.97 -15.64 8.75
N ASN A 500 -17.88 -14.88 8.74
CA ASN A 500 -17.84 -13.52 8.20
C ASN A 500 -18.78 -12.52 8.89
N ASN A 501 -19.11 -12.76 10.16
CA ASN A 501 -19.90 -11.90 11.05
C ASN A 501 -19.03 -11.02 11.96
N MET A 502 -17.92 -11.56 12.48
CA MET A 502 -17.06 -10.86 13.43
C MET A 502 -15.69 -10.51 12.87
N LEU A 503 -15.27 -9.29 13.20
CA LEU A 503 -13.92 -8.77 12.98
C LEU A 503 -13.25 -8.60 14.34
N ALA A 504 -12.10 -9.24 14.55
CA ALA A 504 -11.23 -9.03 15.69
C ALA A 504 -10.05 -8.16 15.26
N VAL A 505 -9.80 -7.08 15.99
CA VAL A 505 -8.66 -6.20 15.79
C VAL A 505 -7.87 -6.14 17.08
N GLY A 506 -6.56 -6.27 16.95
CA GLY A 506 -5.66 -6.19 18.07
C GLY A 506 -4.63 -5.11 17.86
N ASP A 507 -4.50 -4.25 18.85
CA ASP A 507 -3.40 -3.29 18.94
C ASP A 507 -2.29 -3.88 19.83
N ASP A 508 -1.45 -3.07 20.49
CA ASP A 508 -0.41 -3.62 21.35
C ASP A 508 -0.96 -4.32 22.61
N THR A 509 -1.95 -3.73 23.29
CA THR A 509 -2.43 -4.20 24.61
C THR A 509 -3.87 -4.67 24.61
N ASP A 510 -4.66 -4.17 23.67
CA ASP A 510 -6.10 -4.20 23.66
C ASP A 510 -6.61 -4.96 22.42
N LEU A 511 -7.77 -5.54 22.59
CA LEU A 511 -8.41 -6.35 21.57
C LEU A 511 -9.87 -5.93 21.43
N SER A 512 -10.26 -5.53 20.23
CA SER A 512 -11.62 -5.08 19.93
C SER A 512 -12.34 -6.03 18.97
N PHE A 513 -13.65 -6.18 19.18
CA PHE A 513 -14.53 -7.00 18.37
C PHE A 513 -15.61 -6.17 17.71
N TRP A 514 -15.78 -6.34 16.40
CA TRP A 514 -16.73 -5.58 15.59
C TRP A 514 -17.65 -6.48 14.79
N ASP A 515 -18.87 -6.00 14.58
CA ASP A 515 -19.85 -6.62 13.68
C ASP A 515 -19.55 -6.26 12.22
N LEU A 516 -18.97 -7.19 11.48
CA LEU A 516 -18.64 -6.99 10.06
C LEU A 516 -19.88 -6.80 9.19
N GLN A 517 -21.01 -7.44 9.53
CA GLN A 517 -22.24 -7.30 8.74
C GLN A 517 -22.82 -5.90 8.90
N LEU A 518 -22.86 -5.37 10.13
CA LEU A 518 -23.31 -3.98 10.37
C LEU A 518 -22.33 -2.94 9.83
N LEU A 519 -21.03 -3.22 9.82
CA LEU A 519 -20.03 -2.33 9.22
C LEU A 519 -20.29 -2.11 7.72
N VAL A 520 -20.69 -3.18 7.04
CA VAL A 520 -20.99 -3.21 5.60
C VAL A 520 -22.43 -2.79 5.28
N LYS A 521 -23.36 -2.95 6.23
CA LYS A 521 -24.77 -2.64 6.03
C LYS A 521 -24.98 -1.19 5.57
N ASN A 522 -25.85 -1.00 4.58
CA ASN A 522 -26.16 0.26 3.89
C ASN A 522 -25.07 0.79 2.94
N TYR A 523 -24.02 0.01 2.67
CA TYR A 523 -23.05 0.38 1.64
C TYR A 523 -23.66 0.21 0.24
N ASN A 524 -23.76 1.31 -0.52
CA ASN A 524 -24.13 1.30 -1.93
C ASN A 524 -22.88 1.58 -2.79
N PRO A 525 -22.43 0.65 -3.65
CA PRO A 525 -21.25 0.84 -4.48
C PRO A 525 -21.42 1.90 -5.58
N ASN A 526 -22.66 2.31 -5.91
CA ASN A 526 -22.96 3.30 -6.96
C ASN A 526 -23.52 4.61 -6.37
N PRO A 527 -22.90 5.77 -6.61
CA PRO A 527 -23.22 7.04 -5.93
C PRO A 527 -24.42 7.80 -6.52
N GLY A 528 -25.36 7.13 -7.19
CA GLY A 528 -26.54 7.77 -7.77
C GLY A 528 -27.64 8.11 -6.75
N ASP A 529 -27.61 7.47 -5.59
CA ASP A 529 -28.62 7.63 -4.55
C ASP A 529 -28.04 8.42 -3.38
N LYS A 530 -28.75 9.46 -2.95
CA LYS A 530 -28.40 10.25 -1.75
C LYS A 530 -28.17 9.30 -0.57
N GLU A 531 -26.96 9.29 -0.01
CA GLU A 531 -26.66 8.65 1.27
C GLU A 531 -27.60 9.22 2.35
N SER A 532 -28.73 8.56 2.56
CA SER A 532 -29.83 9.06 3.43
C SER A 532 -29.99 8.24 4.71
N SER A 533 -29.07 7.33 5.04
CA SER A 533 -29.12 6.59 6.31
C SER A 533 -28.02 7.06 7.26
N ALA A 534 -28.42 7.49 8.46
CA ALA A 534 -27.51 7.82 9.55
C ALA A 534 -26.52 6.67 9.80
N LYS A 535 -25.21 6.94 9.68
CA LYS A 535 -24.15 5.95 9.95
C LYS A 535 -24.35 5.44 11.38
N PRO A 536 -24.40 4.11 11.61
CA PRO A 536 -24.54 3.57 12.97
C PRO A 536 -23.39 4.08 13.85
N SER A 537 -23.72 4.55 15.06
CA SER A 537 -22.75 5.00 16.05
C SER A 537 -21.73 3.91 16.36
N LEU A 538 -20.44 4.25 16.53
CA LEU A 538 -19.35 3.31 16.83
C LEU A 538 -19.69 2.31 17.96
N LYS A 539 -20.37 2.77 19.02
CA LYS A 539 -20.83 1.92 20.15
C LYS A 539 -21.78 0.80 19.74
N LYS A 540 -22.51 0.94 18.62
CA LYS A 540 -23.40 -0.10 18.08
C LYS A 540 -22.67 -1.09 17.17
N LEU A 541 -21.47 -0.75 16.70
CA LEU A 541 -20.66 -1.62 15.85
C LEU A 541 -19.72 -2.50 16.70
N LEU A 542 -19.32 -2.01 17.87
CA LEU A 542 -18.50 -2.74 18.83
C LEU A 542 -19.34 -3.83 19.54
N TYR A 543 -18.83 -5.05 19.55
CA TYR A 543 -19.34 -6.19 20.32
C TYR A 543 -18.71 -6.27 21.72
N GLY A 544 -17.44 -5.90 21.82
CA GLY A 544 -16.71 -5.83 23.07
C GLY A 544 -15.27 -5.40 22.83
N PHE A 545 -14.61 -5.03 23.91
CA PHE A 545 -13.18 -4.78 23.95
C PHE A 545 -12.60 -5.52 25.15
N PHE A 546 -11.34 -5.91 25.06
CA PHE A 546 -10.60 -6.59 26.11
C PHE A 546 -9.28 -5.85 26.28
N ASP A 547 -9.09 -5.26 27.46
CA ASP A 547 -7.88 -4.49 27.77
C ASP A 547 -6.87 -5.36 28.51
N ASN A 548 -5.60 -4.98 28.45
CA ASN A 548 -4.50 -5.59 29.21
C ASN A 548 -4.25 -7.07 28.89
N LEU A 549 -3.94 -7.37 27.64
CA LEU A 549 -3.11 -8.53 27.35
C LEU A 549 -1.77 -8.31 28.06
N ASN A 550 -1.34 -9.24 28.92
CA ASN A 550 -0.08 -9.17 29.70
C ASN A 550 1.19 -9.26 28.81
N GLY A 551 1.23 -8.57 27.67
CA GLY A 551 2.28 -8.56 26.66
C GLY A 551 1.80 -7.96 25.33
N SER A 552 2.75 -7.54 24.49
CA SER A 552 2.45 -6.97 23.16
C SER A 552 1.89 -8.05 22.23
N LEU A 553 0.70 -7.83 21.69
CA LEU A 553 0.04 -8.75 20.77
C LEU A 553 0.76 -8.80 19.42
N ARG A 554 1.01 -10.01 18.92
CA ARG A 554 1.70 -10.22 17.64
C ARG A 554 0.82 -10.85 16.57
N CYS A 555 -0.11 -11.72 16.94
CA CYS A 555 -0.96 -12.42 15.98
C CYS A 555 -2.32 -12.78 16.59
N LEU A 556 -3.37 -12.58 15.79
CA LEU A 556 -4.73 -13.03 16.07
C LEU A 556 -5.18 -14.07 15.05
N ARG A 557 -5.83 -15.12 15.54
CA ARG A 557 -6.49 -16.09 14.66
C ARG A 557 -7.76 -16.65 15.28
N PHE A 558 -8.83 -16.68 14.48
CA PHE A 558 -10.05 -17.40 14.81
C PHE A 558 -9.84 -18.92 14.68
N VAL A 559 -10.35 -19.65 15.66
CA VAL A 559 -10.38 -21.10 15.75
C VAL A 559 -11.78 -21.60 15.38
N CYS A 560 -11.88 -22.78 14.78
CA CYS A 560 -13.16 -23.47 14.61
C CYS A 560 -13.76 -23.71 16.01
N ARG A 561 -15.01 -23.27 16.26
CA ARG A 561 -15.73 -23.28 17.57
C ARG A 561 -15.56 -22.01 18.43
N ASN A 562 -15.88 -20.85 17.87
CA ASN A 562 -16.19 -19.65 18.68
C ASN A 562 -15.04 -19.23 19.62
N SER A 563 -13.80 -19.47 19.20
CA SER A 563 -12.62 -19.19 20.01
C SER A 563 -11.60 -18.41 19.19
N ILE A 564 -10.79 -17.62 19.88
CA ILE A 564 -9.74 -16.80 19.30
C ILE A 564 -8.46 -17.09 20.04
N MET A 565 -7.41 -17.35 19.26
CA MET A 565 -6.06 -17.44 19.78
C MET A 565 -5.40 -16.08 19.62
N ALA A 566 -5.00 -15.48 20.73
CA ALA A 566 -4.19 -14.28 20.79
C ALA A 566 -2.78 -14.67 21.21
N ILE A 567 -1.80 -14.44 20.35
CA ILE A 567 -0.39 -14.73 20.67
C ILE A 567 0.28 -13.42 21.09
N CYS A 568 0.67 -13.36 22.36
CA CYS A 568 1.29 -12.19 22.97
C CYS A 568 2.76 -12.48 23.26
N SER A 569 3.63 -11.55 22.88
CA SER A 569 5.03 -11.53 23.33
C SER A 569 5.08 -10.90 24.72
N VAL A 570 5.49 -11.68 25.72
CA VAL A 570 5.73 -11.16 27.06
C VAL A 570 7.16 -10.63 27.11
N PRO A 571 7.40 -9.35 27.47
CA PRO A 571 8.75 -8.86 27.66
C PRO A 571 9.45 -9.66 28.77
N THR A 572 10.68 -10.09 28.52
CA THR A 572 11.54 -10.69 29.54
C THR A 572 11.93 -9.59 30.54
N GLU A 573 11.68 -9.80 31.83
CA GLU A 573 12.11 -8.92 32.92
C GLU A 573 13.64 -8.74 32.97
#